data_AF-A0A7S2X6B7-F1
#
_entry.id   AF-A0A7S2X6B7-F1
#
_cell.length_a   1.000
_cell.length_b   1.000
_cell.length_c   1.000
_cell.angle_alpha   90.00
_cell.angle_beta   90.00
_cell.angle_gamma   90.00
#
_symmetry.space_group_name_H-M   'P 1'
#
loop_
_entity.id
_entity.type
_entity.pdbx_description
1 polymer ?
#
loop_
_entity_poly.entity_id
_entity_poly.type
_entity_poly.pdbx_seq_one_letter_code
_entity_poly.pdbx_strand_id
1 'polypeptide(L)'
;MNYAGTKTWIRKADSRVLEALEFVLCLEDIASGDDLYLHISRNPKDPDIRSIAENFVDTATRMDINLEVVYSELNTSDSTVNWQHEQFTKKRILGATLANHRSPRPMFEGSSIFDRSSMVNTKVLARNIKFVMESLARFIYGHPGQYMDIASHSHAVNQAFVNSWMNFLGEHPRALPFLTPQSPISRELEKTLKAHTSDVSRHSFNFESVYKFYKSSTYNTTITAFKVKPISFDIFLAVAIVAYLLLLHFFLQYGGSLKELMKALKPKAE
;
A
#
# COMPACT_ATOMS: atom_id res chain seq x y z
N MET A 1 -5.10 -8.37 -4.92
CA MET A 1 -6.52 -8.28 -5.34
C MET A 1 -6.72 -8.49 -6.86
N ASN A 2 -5.82 -9.22 -7.54
CA ASN A 2 -5.95 -9.58 -8.96
C ASN A 2 -6.37 -8.40 -9.88
N TYR A 3 -5.80 -7.22 -9.66
CA TYR A 3 -6.09 -5.98 -10.41
C TYR A 3 -7.58 -5.66 -10.59
N ALA A 4 -8.42 -6.05 -9.62
CA ALA A 4 -9.85 -5.97 -9.80
C ALA A 4 -10.38 -4.51 -9.87
N GLY A 5 -9.59 -3.51 -9.46
CA GLY A 5 -9.87 -2.09 -9.74
C GLY A 5 -9.88 -1.81 -11.24
N THR A 6 -8.81 -2.20 -11.93
CA THR A 6 -8.72 -2.15 -13.40
C THR A 6 -9.83 -2.95 -14.06
N LYS A 7 -10.06 -4.19 -13.62
CA LYS A 7 -11.16 -5.03 -14.15
C LYS A 7 -12.53 -4.33 -14.01
N THR A 8 -12.78 -3.68 -12.88
CA THR A 8 -14.03 -2.95 -12.62
C THR A 8 -14.14 -1.71 -13.49
N TRP A 9 -13.04 -0.97 -13.67
CA TRP A 9 -12.98 0.19 -14.56
C TRP A 9 -13.27 -0.21 -16.01
N ILE A 10 -12.60 -1.24 -16.54
CA ILE A 10 -12.82 -1.75 -17.90
C ILE A 10 -14.29 -2.16 -18.11
N ARG A 11 -14.94 -2.76 -17.10
CA ARG A 11 -16.36 -3.16 -17.18
C ARG A 11 -17.32 -1.96 -17.22
N LYS A 12 -16.94 -0.83 -16.62
CA LYS A 12 -17.79 0.36 -16.47
C LYS A 12 -17.48 1.49 -17.44
N ALA A 13 -16.30 1.47 -18.05
CA ALA A 13 -15.89 2.46 -19.04
C ALA A 13 -16.84 2.44 -20.24
N ASP A 14 -17.08 3.62 -20.81
CA ASP A 14 -17.83 3.77 -22.06
C ASP A 14 -17.09 3.02 -23.19
N SER A 15 -17.82 2.35 -24.07
CA SER A 15 -17.23 1.63 -25.20
C SER A 15 -16.40 2.55 -26.09
N ARG A 16 -16.80 3.82 -26.25
CA ARG A 16 -16.04 4.83 -27.02
C ARG A 16 -14.66 5.07 -26.44
N VAL A 17 -14.54 5.10 -25.11
CA VAL A 17 -13.25 5.27 -24.43
C VAL A 17 -12.39 4.03 -24.67
N LEU A 18 -12.96 2.83 -24.55
CA LEU A 18 -12.23 1.58 -24.74
C LEU A 18 -11.77 1.39 -26.20
N GLU A 19 -12.59 1.80 -27.17
CA GLU A 19 -12.27 1.75 -28.60
C GLU A 19 -11.20 2.78 -28.99
N ALA A 20 -11.12 3.91 -28.28
CA ALA A 20 -10.08 4.92 -28.48
C ALA A 20 -8.72 4.56 -27.85
N LEU A 21 -8.64 3.50 -27.04
CA LEU A 21 -7.38 3.07 -26.45
C LEU A 21 -6.53 2.29 -27.46
N GLU A 22 -5.50 2.96 -27.98
CA GLU A 22 -4.52 2.34 -28.87
C GLU A 22 -3.50 1.49 -28.11
N PHE A 23 -3.04 1.96 -26.94
CA PHE A 23 -2.03 1.27 -26.13
C PHE A 23 -2.16 1.61 -24.65
N VAL A 24 -1.92 0.63 -23.78
CA VAL A 24 -1.90 0.79 -22.32
C VAL A 24 -0.56 0.36 -21.74
N LEU A 25 0.15 1.30 -21.13
CA LEU A 25 1.35 1.02 -20.34
C LEU A 25 1.00 0.98 -18.85
N CYS A 26 1.27 -0.15 -18.20
CA CYS A 26 1.25 -0.26 -16.75
C CYS A 26 2.68 -0.16 -16.19
N LEU A 27 2.85 0.49 -15.04
CA LEU A 27 4.14 0.66 -14.40
C LEU A 27 4.14 -0.08 -13.05
N GLU A 28 5.17 -0.88 -12.80
CA GLU A 28 5.30 -1.64 -11.55
C GLU A 28 6.73 -1.60 -11.01
N ASP A 29 6.92 -0.99 -9.83
CA ASP A 29 8.22 -0.97 -9.12
C ASP A 29 9.43 -0.53 -9.99
N ILE A 30 9.26 0.51 -10.81
CA ILE A 30 10.31 1.01 -11.71
C ILE A 30 11.41 1.82 -11.01
N ALA A 31 11.55 1.70 -9.69
CA ALA A 31 12.51 2.48 -8.92
C ALA A 31 13.59 1.62 -8.24
N SER A 32 13.43 0.29 -8.29
CA SER A 32 14.15 -0.64 -7.40
C SER A 32 15.28 -1.40 -8.09
N GLY A 33 16.02 -0.79 -9.01
CA GLY A 33 17.12 -1.44 -9.71
C GLY A 33 17.39 -0.79 -11.06
N ASP A 34 18.48 -1.21 -11.70
CA ASP A 34 18.90 -0.63 -12.97
C ASP A 34 18.26 -1.31 -14.18
N ASP A 35 17.96 -2.61 -14.07
CA ASP A 35 17.36 -3.41 -15.13
C ASP A 35 15.85 -3.20 -15.21
N LEU A 36 15.33 -3.17 -16.44
CA LEU A 36 13.90 -3.11 -16.69
C LEU A 36 13.46 -4.28 -17.58
N TYR A 37 12.21 -4.67 -17.39
CA TYR A 37 11.55 -5.75 -18.10
C TYR A 37 10.24 -5.24 -18.64
N LEU A 38 10.05 -5.35 -19.96
CA LEU A 38 8.80 -5.00 -20.63
C LEU A 38 8.01 -6.29 -20.87
N HIS A 39 6.99 -6.51 -20.04
CA HIS A 39 6.12 -7.68 -20.09
C HIS A 39 4.98 -7.47 -21.07
N ILE A 40 4.84 -8.39 -22.02
CA ILE A 40 3.82 -8.35 -23.07
C ILE A 40 3.15 -9.73 -23.19
N SER A 41 1.86 -9.80 -22.86
CA SER A 41 1.07 -11.03 -22.96
C SER A 41 0.36 -11.18 -24.31
N ARG A 42 1.08 -10.95 -25.42
CA ARG A 42 0.55 -11.03 -26.80
C ARG A 42 1.62 -11.59 -27.75
N ASN A 43 1.18 -12.09 -28.90
CA ASN A 43 2.06 -12.73 -29.88
C ASN A 43 3.12 -11.72 -30.40
N PRO A 44 4.42 -12.03 -30.33
CA PRO A 44 5.49 -11.15 -30.82
C PRO A 44 5.45 -10.91 -32.34
N LYS A 45 4.70 -11.73 -33.09
CA LYS A 45 4.51 -11.55 -34.55
C LYS A 45 3.51 -10.45 -34.89
N ASP A 46 2.74 -9.96 -33.92
CA ASP A 46 1.82 -8.84 -34.11
C ASP A 46 2.63 -7.57 -34.43
N PRO A 47 2.43 -6.93 -35.61
CA PRO A 47 3.25 -5.81 -36.05
C PRO A 47 3.18 -4.61 -35.10
N ASP A 48 2.03 -4.38 -34.46
CA ASP A 48 1.85 -3.26 -33.53
C ASP A 48 2.67 -3.47 -32.25
N ILE A 49 2.63 -4.69 -31.72
CA ILE A 49 3.42 -5.10 -30.55
C ILE A 49 4.91 -5.03 -30.86
N ARG A 50 5.32 -5.52 -32.03
CA ARG A 50 6.70 -5.49 -32.46
C ARG A 50 7.21 -4.05 -32.55
N SER A 51 6.45 -3.15 -33.18
CA SER A 51 6.78 -1.73 -33.29
C SER A 51 6.93 -1.07 -31.91
N ILE A 52 6.00 -1.34 -30.99
CA ILE A 52 6.07 -0.85 -29.61
C ILE A 52 7.33 -1.38 -28.91
N ALA A 53 7.58 -2.68 -28.96
CA ALA A 53 8.74 -3.29 -28.31
C ALA A 53 10.07 -2.73 -28.88
N GLU A 54 10.18 -2.62 -30.20
CA GLU A 54 11.36 -2.04 -30.87
C GLU A 54 11.60 -0.58 -30.46
N ASN A 55 10.54 0.23 -30.31
CA ASN A 55 10.65 1.61 -29.82
C ASN A 55 11.20 1.65 -28.38
N PHE A 56 10.67 0.85 -27.46
CA PHE A 56 11.17 0.79 -26.10
C PHE A 56 12.64 0.33 -26.05
N VAL A 57 13.02 -0.65 -26.87
CA VAL A 57 14.40 -1.16 -26.96
C VAL A 57 15.37 -0.13 -27.55
N ASP A 58 15.01 0.58 -28.62
CA ASP A 58 15.85 1.66 -29.18
C ASP A 58 16.01 2.80 -28.18
N THR A 59 14.94 3.16 -27.45
CA THR A 59 15.01 4.19 -26.40
C THR A 59 15.94 3.75 -25.27
N ALA A 60 15.82 2.50 -24.81
CA ALA A 60 16.64 1.95 -23.74
C ALA A 60 18.12 1.91 -24.13
N THR A 61 18.42 1.45 -25.35
CA THR A 61 19.79 1.39 -25.90
C THR A 61 20.45 2.76 -25.92
N ARG A 62 19.72 3.81 -26.29
CA ARG A 62 20.25 5.19 -26.33
C ARG A 62 20.47 5.79 -24.95
N MET A 63 19.65 5.38 -23.98
CA MET A 63 19.75 5.84 -22.60
C MET A 63 20.67 4.96 -21.75
N ASP A 64 21.32 3.96 -22.35
CA ASP A 64 22.15 2.97 -21.65
C ASP A 64 21.40 2.25 -20.52
N ILE A 65 20.15 1.86 -20.79
CA ILE A 65 19.29 1.11 -19.88
C ILE A 65 19.22 -0.33 -20.36
N ASN A 66 19.50 -1.28 -19.46
CA ASN A 66 19.30 -2.69 -19.74
C ASN A 66 17.80 -3.01 -19.72
N LEU A 67 17.23 -3.29 -20.89
CA LEU A 67 15.81 -3.62 -21.07
C LEU A 67 15.68 -5.00 -21.72
N GLU A 68 15.01 -5.93 -21.04
CA GLU A 68 14.58 -7.22 -21.61
C GLU A 68 13.09 -7.16 -21.96
N VAL A 69 12.71 -7.56 -23.18
CA VAL A 69 11.30 -7.73 -23.56
C VAL A 69 10.89 -9.17 -23.30
N VAL A 70 9.93 -9.36 -22.39
CA VAL A 70 9.46 -10.67 -21.95
C VAL A 70 8.07 -10.92 -22.52
N TYR A 71 7.97 -11.95 -23.37
CA TYR A 71 6.69 -12.39 -23.93
C TYR A 71 6.10 -13.53 -23.11
N SER A 72 4.82 -13.43 -22.78
CA SER A 72 4.07 -14.47 -22.09
C SER A 72 2.79 -14.82 -22.84
N GLU A 73 2.34 -16.07 -22.70
CA GLU A 73 1.05 -16.49 -23.23
C GLU A 73 -0.07 -16.09 -22.26
N LEU A 74 -1.12 -15.47 -22.79
CA LEU A 74 -2.28 -15.11 -22.00
C LEU A 74 -3.23 -16.31 -21.85
N ASN A 75 -3.37 -16.82 -20.63
CA ASN A 75 -4.45 -17.74 -20.33
C ASN A 75 -5.79 -16.98 -20.22
N THR A 76 -6.55 -17.01 -21.32
CA THR A 76 -7.87 -16.34 -21.38
C THR A 76 -8.92 -17.01 -20.50
N SER A 77 -8.76 -18.31 -20.22
CA SER A 77 -9.70 -19.08 -19.40
C SER A 77 -9.57 -18.79 -17.90
N ASP A 78 -8.37 -18.41 -17.45
CA ASP A 78 -8.12 -18.13 -16.04
C ASP A 78 -8.77 -16.80 -15.63
N SER A 79 -9.34 -16.77 -14.43
CA SER A 79 -9.84 -15.55 -13.81
C SER A 79 -8.71 -14.70 -13.23
N THR A 80 -7.59 -15.31 -12.87
CA THR A 80 -6.39 -14.65 -12.36
C THR A 80 -5.52 -14.13 -13.50
N VAL A 81 -4.79 -13.06 -13.22
CA VAL A 81 -3.79 -12.48 -14.11
C VAL A 81 -2.54 -12.19 -13.30
N ASN A 82 -1.39 -12.33 -13.95
CA ASN A 82 -0.10 -12.08 -13.32
C ASN A 82 0.25 -10.60 -13.37
N TRP A 83 -0.06 -9.95 -14.49
CA TRP A 83 0.23 -8.56 -14.75
C TRP A 83 -1.04 -7.73 -14.95
N GLN A 84 -0.98 -6.44 -14.63
CA GLN A 84 -2.13 -5.54 -14.77
C GLN A 84 -2.59 -5.42 -16.23
N HIS A 85 -1.65 -5.37 -17.17
CA HIS A 85 -1.94 -5.18 -18.59
C HIS A 85 -2.79 -6.32 -19.18
N GLU A 86 -2.71 -7.53 -18.62
CA GLU A 86 -3.47 -8.70 -19.07
C GLU A 86 -4.99 -8.50 -18.94
N GLN A 87 -5.45 -7.65 -18.00
CA GLN A 87 -6.87 -7.27 -17.92
C GLN A 87 -7.35 -6.54 -19.18
N PHE A 88 -6.48 -5.72 -19.78
CA PHE A 88 -6.74 -5.02 -21.03
C PHE A 88 -6.60 -5.96 -22.23
N THR A 89 -5.61 -6.85 -22.22
CA THR A 89 -5.40 -7.83 -23.29
C THR A 89 -6.58 -8.80 -23.43
N LYS A 90 -7.24 -9.20 -22.33
CA LYS A 90 -8.50 -9.97 -22.37
C LYS A 90 -9.64 -9.24 -23.10
N LYS A 91 -9.57 -7.91 -23.24
CA LYS A 91 -10.48 -7.08 -24.03
C LYS A 91 -9.92 -6.69 -25.40
N ARG A 92 -8.86 -7.35 -25.85
CA ARG A 92 -8.17 -7.09 -27.13
C ARG A 92 -7.50 -5.72 -27.24
N ILE A 93 -7.37 -5.00 -26.12
CA ILE A 93 -6.63 -3.74 -26.05
C ILE A 93 -5.14 -4.06 -25.94
N LEU A 94 -4.30 -3.36 -26.71
CA LEU A 94 -2.85 -3.52 -26.63
C LEU A 94 -2.35 -3.01 -25.28
N GLY A 95 -1.47 -3.75 -24.63
CA GLY A 95 -0.88 -3.28 -23.39
C GLY A 95 0.37 -4.04 -22.98
N ALA A 96 1.16 -3.38 -22.16
CA ALA A 96 2.40 -3.90 -21.61
C ALA A 96 2.56 -3.47 -20.14
N THR A 97 3.38 -4.19 -19.39
CA THR A 97 3.81 -3.77 -18.04
C THR A 97 5.30 -3.57 -18.00
N LEU A 98 5.74 -2.37 -17.65
CA LEU A 98 7.15 -2.08 -17.39
C LEU A 98 7.42 -2.31 -15.91
N ALA A 99 8.32 -3.24 -15.62
CA ALA A 99 8.69 -3.58 -14.26
C ALA A 99 10.20 -3.76 -14.10
N ASN A 100 10.69 -3.66 -12.87
CA ASN A 100 12.09 -3.97 -12.51
C ASN A 100 12.32 -5.46 -12.18
N HIS A 101 11.27 -6.28 -12.20
CA HIS A 101 11.39 -7.70 -11.94
C HIS A 101 10.99 -8.53 -13.17
N ARG A 102 11.77 -9.59 -13.40
CA ARG A 102 11.62 -10.48 -14.57
C ARG A 102 10.40 -11.41 -14.49
N SER A 103 9.94 -11.72 -13.28
CA SER A 103 8.80 -12.62 -13.06
C SER A 103 7.77 -11.96 -12.15
N PRO A 104 6.46 -12.16 -12.40
CA PRO A 104 5.41 -11.56 -11.60
C PRO A 104 5.56 -11.94 -10.13
N ARG A 105 5.34 -10.96 -9.24
CA ARG A 105 5.42 -11.20 -7.81
C ARG A 105 4.13 -11.86 -7.28
N PRO A 106 4.25 -12.90 -6.45
CA PRO A 106 3.16 -13.39 -5.62
C PRO A 106 2.37 -12.29 -4.92
N MET A 107 1.07 -12.54 -4.72
CA MET A 107 0.20 -11.59 -4.04
C MET A 107 0.74 -11.26 -2.64
N PHE A 108 0.83 -9.96 -2.35
CA PHE A 108 1.32 -9.38 -1.08
C PHE A 108 2.83 -9.41 -0.84
N GLU A 109 3.64 -10.00 -1.73
CA GLU A 109 5.10 -10.01 -1.53
C GLU A 109 5.70 -8.59 -1.54
N GLY A 110 5.20 -7.71 -2.41
CA GLY A 110 5.55 -6.29 -2.43
C GLY A 110 4.84 -5.44 -1.36
N SER A 111 4.03 -6.04 -0.47
CA SER A 111 3.22 -5.32 0.51
C SER A 111 3.77 -5.48 1.92
N SER A 112 4.82 -4.72 2.24
CA SER A 112 5.44 -4.71 3.56
C SER A 112 5.11 -3.43 4.34
N ILE A 113 4.88 -3.56 5.65
CA ILE A 113 4.77 -2.40 6.57
C ILE A 113 6.12 -1.67 6.74
N PHE A 114 7.21 -2.30 6.32
CA PHE A 114 8.56 -1.75 6.37
C PHE A 114 8.98 -1.09 5.05
N ASP A 115 8.08 -1.01 4.07
CA ASP A 115 8.32 -0.28 2.82
C ASP A 115 8.43 1.23 3.12
N ARG A 116 9.65 1.76 2.99
CA ARG A 116 10.03 3.14 3.35
C ARG A 116 10.55 3.87 2.12
N SER A 117 10.29 5.17 2.04
CA SER A 117 10.84 6.04 0.98
C SER A 117 12.36 5.99 0.88
N SER A 118 13.06 5.73 1.99
CA SER A 118 14.51 5.59 2.03
C SER A 118 15.06 4.37 1.27
N MET A 119 14.24 3.36 0.98
CA MET A 119 14.64 2.20 0.19
C MET A 119 14.57 2.46 -1.32
N VAL A 120 13.99 3.59 -1.73
CA VAL A 120 13.78 3.93 -3.14
C VAL A 120 14.90 4.84 -3.63
N ASN A 121 15.56 4.44 -4.72
CA ASN A 121 16.55 5.29 -5.37
C ASN A 121 15.84 6.29 -6.29
N THR A 122 15.72 7.54 -5.84
CA THR A 122 15.00 8.57 -6.58
C THR A 122 15.71 9.00 -7.87
N LYS A 123 17.03 8.80 -8.00
CA LYS A 123 17.76 9.06 -9.24
C LYS A 123 17.43 8.05 -10.32
N VAL A 124 17.36 6.77 -9.94
CA VAL A 124 16.91 5.68 -10.82
C VAL A 124 15.46 5.90 -11.22
N LEU A 125 14.60 6.29 -10.28
CA LEU A 125 13.22 6.63 -10.59
C LEU A 125 13.13 7.79 -11.59
N ALA A 126 13.90 8.87 -11.42
CA ALA A 126 13.91 10.00 -12.35
C ALA A 126 14.42 9.61 -13.75
N ARG A 127 15.47 8.77 -13.82
CA ARG A 127 15.95 8.16 -15.08
C ARG A 127 14.85 7.35 -15.76
N ASN A 128 14.14 6.52 -15.01
CA ASN A 128 13.10 5.65 -15.55
C ASN A 128 11.84 6.43 -15.92
N ILE A 129 11.52 7.54 -15.23
CA ILE A 129 10.49 8.49 -15.67
C ILE A 129 10.88 9.12 -17.01
N LYS A 130 12.14 9.56 -17.15
CA LYS A 130 12.66 10.09 -18.43
C LYS A 130 12.50 9.05 -19.54
N PHE A 131 12.89 7.80 -19.28
CA PHE A 131 12.76 6.70 -20.22
C PHE A 131 11.30 6.46 -20.66
N VAL A 132 10.36 6.40 -19.72
CA VAL A 132 8.93 6.23 -20.03
C VAL A 132 8.41 7.40 -20.86
N MET A 133 8.76 8.63 -20.52
CA MET A 133 8.37 9.82 -21.29
C MET A 133 8.89 9.76 -22.73
N GLU A 134 10.17 9.45 -22.92
CA GLU A 134 10.81 9.32 -24.23
C GLU A 134 10.15 8.23 -25.09
N SER A 135 9.96 7.03 -24.53
CA SER A 135 9.36 5.90 -25.25
C SER A 135 7.90 6.17 -25.66
N LEU A 136 7.10 6.76 -24.76
CA LEU A 136 5.71 7.11 -25.05
C LEU A 136 5.62 8.23 -26.09
N ALA A 137 6.46 9.25 -26.00
CA ALA A 137 6.41 10.34 -26.94
C ALA A 137 6.83 9.90 -28.35
N ARG A 138 7.82 9.01 -28.47
CA ARG A 138 8.16 8.36 -29.75
C ARG A 138 7.00 7.54 -30.32
N PHE A 139 6.27 6.84 -29.45
CA PHE A 139 5.10 6.07 -29.85
C PHE A 139 3.99 6.99 -30.38
N ILE A 140 3.67 8.07 -29.65
CA ILE A 140 2.60 9.01 -30.00
C ILE A 140 2.91 9.80 -31.27
N TYR A 141 4.13 10.34 -31.39
CA TYR A 141 4.49 11.20 -32.52
C TYR A 141 4.94 10.41 -33.75
N GLY A 142 5.08 9.08 -33.67
CA GLY A 142 5.31 8.23 -34.84
C GLY A 142 6.56 8.60 -35.65
N HIS A 143 7.67 8.91 -34.98
CA HIS A 143 8.96 9.18 -35.62
C HIS A 143 9.92 7.97 -35.46
N PRO A 144 9.70 6.85 -36.17
CA PRO A 144 10.61 5.72 -36.12
C PRO A 144 12.00 6.14 -36.63
N GLY A 145 13.02 5.98 -35.79
CA GLY A 145 14.42 6.20 -36.14
C GLY A 145 14.96 7.64 -35.96
N GLN A 146 14.10 8.63 -35.66
CA GLN A 146 14.57 9.97 -35.29
C GLN A 146 14.63 10.13 -33.77
N TYR A 147 15.79 10.57 -33.30
CA TYR A 147 16.01 10.87 -31.89
C TYR A 147 15.28 12.18 -31.53
N MET A 148 14.27 12.09 -30.67
CA MET A 148 13.67 13.25 -30.02
C MET A 148 14.00 13.21 -28.54
N ASP A 149 14.86 14.11 -28.08
CA ASP A 149 15.14 14.33 -26.65
C ASP A 149 14.07 15.26 -26.08
N ILE A 150 12.90 14.69 -25.82
CA ILE A 150 11.71 15.43 -25.39
C ILE A 150 11.83 15.81 -23.93
N ALA A 151 12.43 14.94 -23.12
CA ALA A 151 12.64 15.16 -21.70
C ALA A 151 13.96 15.90 -21.44
N SER A 152 14.20 16.98 -22.18
CA SER A 152 15.38 17.83 -22.05
C SER A 152 15.03 19.29 -21.80
N HIS A 153 16.01 20.01 -21.23
CA HIS A 153 15.90 21.42 -20.85
C HIS A 153 14.66 21.73 -20.01
N SER A 154 13.67 22.45 -20.56
CA SER A 154 12.44 22.87 -19.87
C SER A 154 11.48 21.72 -19.56
N HIS A 155 11.63 20.58 -20.22
CA HIS A 155 10.82 19.37 -20.03
C HIS A 155 11.57 18.26 -19.30
N ALA A 156 12.76 18.57 -18.77
CA ALA A 156 13.53 17.61 -17.98
C ALA A 156 12.77 17.22 -16.71
N VAL A 157 12.95 15.96 -16.32
CA VAL A 157 12.35 15.42 -15.09
C VAL A 157 12.88 16.19 -13.88
N ASN A 158 11.98 16.87 -13.16
CA ASN A 158 12.34 17.63 -11.98
C ASN A 158 12.61 16.68 -10.80
N GLN A 159 13.88 16.46 -10.49
CA GLN A 159 14.31 15.59 -9.39
C GLN A 159 13.75 16.03 -8.02
N ALA A 160 13.66 17.34 -7.77
CA ALA A 160 13.13 17.86 -6.50
C ALA A 160 11.63 17.54 -6.36
N PHE A 161 10.89 17.60 -7.47
CA PHE A 161 9.48 17.20 -7.51
C PHE A 161 9.30 15.70 -7.25
N VAL A 162 10.12 14.85 -7.86
CA VAL A 162 10.13 13.39 -7.59
C VAL A 162 10.44 13.11 -6.12
N ASN A 163 11.46 13.75 -5.56
CA ASN A 163 11.82 13.61 -4.15
C ASN A 163 10.69 14.06 -3.22
N SER A 164 10.03 15.19 -3.52
CA SER A 164 8.90 15.70 -2.75
C SER A 164 7.75 14.69 -2.72
N TRP A 165 7.43 14.08 -3.86
CA TRP A 165 6.40 13.03 -3.94
C TRP A 165 6.78 11.78 -3.15
N MET A 166 8.04 11.34 -3.25
CA MET A 166 8.50 10.17 -2.50
C MET A 166 8.48 10.39 -0.99
N ASN A 167 8.84 11.58 -0.52
CA ASN A 167 8.72 11.95 0.90
C ASN A 167 7.25 11.97 1.34
N PHE A 168 6.39 12.65 0.58
CA PHE A 168 4.95 12.73 0.86
C PHE A 168 4.28 11.35 0.93
N LEU A 169 4.60 10.44 -0.01
CA LEU A 169 4.08 9.07 -0.03
C LEU A 169 4.66 8.21 1.10
N GLY A 170 5.86 8.53 1.59
CA GLY A 170 6.49 7.87 2.74
C GLY A 170 5.90 8.28 4.09
N GLU A 171 5.38 9.50 4.20
CA GLU A 171 4.77 10.04 5.43
C GLU A 171 3.31 9.61 5.62
N HIS A 172 2.62 9.21 4.55
CA HIS A 172 1.20 8.90 4.57
C HIS A 172 0.91 7.40 4.41
N PRO A 173 -0.08 6.85 5.14
CA PRO A 173 -0.43 5.45 5.03
C PRO A 173 -1.04 5.13 3.65
N ARG A 174 -0.41 4.18 2.94
CA ARG A 174 -0.83 3.71 1.61
C ARG A 174 -1.71 2.45 1.65
N ALA A 175 -1.97 1.90 2.83
CA ALA A 175 -2.84 0.74 2.95
C ALA A 175 -4.31 1.12 2.70
N LEU A 176 -5.04 0.22 2.02
CA LEU A 176 -6.42 0.47 1.56
C LEU A 176 -7.39 1.00 2.64
N PRO A 177 -7.34 0.57 3.92
CA PRO A 177 -8.18 1.13 4.99
C PRO A 177 -8.04 2.63 5.21
N PHE A 178 -6.88 3.20 4.89
CA PHE A 178 -6.55 4.61 5.08
C PHE A 178 -6.66 5.43 3.78
N LEU A 179 -6.71 4.76 2.62
CA LEU A 179 -6.96 5.36 1.31
C LEU A 179 -8.46 5.63 1.11
N THR A 180 -9.00 6.54 1.92
CA THR A 180 -10.36 7.05 1.76
C THR A 180 -10.41 8.11 0.66
N PRO A 181 -11.62 8.46 0.16
CA PRO A 181 -11.73 9.49 -0.84
C PRO A 181 -11.16 10.86 -0.42
N GLN A 182 -11.16 11.14 0.88
CA GLN A 182 -10.64 12.37 1.48
C GLN A 182 -9.20 12.22 2.02
N SER A 183 -8.57 11.06 1.80
CA SER A 183 -7.18 10.83 2.21
C SER A 183 -6.25 11.89 1.62
N PRO A 184 -5.17 12.29 2.33
CA PRO A 184 -4.19 13.24 1.81
C PRO A 184 -3.65 12.83 0.44
N ILE A 185 -3.33 11.55 0.26
CA ILE A 185 -2.82 10.99 -1.00
C ILE A 185 -3.81 11.22 -2.15
N SER A 186 -5.09 10.90 -1.95
CA SER A 186 -6.10 11.08 -3.00
C SER A 186 -6.28 12.56 -3.38
N ARG A 187 -6.29 13.45 -2.40
CA ARG A 187 -6.47 14.89 -2.63
C ARG A 187 -5.27 15.52 -3.33
N GLU A 188 -4.05 15.18 -2.90
CA GLU A 188 -2.84 15.76 -3.49
C GLU A 188 -2.61 15.23 -4.92
N LEU A 189 -2.95 13.95 -5.17
CA LEU A 189 -2.90 13.38 -6.52
C LEU A 189 -3.88 14.09 -7.45
N GLU A 190 -5.14 14.26 -7.02
CA GLU A 190 -6.16 14.97 -7.81
C GLU A 190 -5.75 16.42 -8.07
N LYS A 191 -5.28 17.13 -7.05
CA LYS A 191 -4.82 18.52 -7.16
C LYS A 191 -3.64 18.65 -8.13
N THR A 192 -2.67 17.75 -8.04
CA THR A 192 -1.47 17.79 -8.88
C THR A 192 -1.77 17.44 -10.33
N LEU A 193 -2.64 16.45 -10.57
CA LEU A 193 -3.12 16.15 -11.92
C LEU A 193 -3.87 17.36 -12.50
N LYS A 194 -4.77 18.00 -11.75
CA LYS A 194 -5.48 19.20 -12.23
C LYS A 194 -4.57 20.36 -12.58
N ALA A 195 -3.42 20.46 -11.91
CA ALA A 195 -2.43 21.49 -12.19
C ALA A 195 -1.60 21.23 -13.46
N HIS A 196 -1.45 19.95 -13.89
CA HIS A 196 -0.55 19.57 -14.99
C HIS A 196 -1.26 18.92 -16.19
N THR A 197 -2.55 18.59 -16.09
CA THR A 197 -3.33 17.93 -17.15
C THR A 197 -4.73 18.52 -17.26
N SER A 198 -5.29 18.55 -18.47
CA SER A 198 -6.72 18.84 -18.70
C SER A 198 -7.59 17.60 -18.40
N ASP A 199 -8.85 17.81 -18.02
CA ASP A 199 -9.88 16.75 -17.87
C ASP A 199 -9.65 15.70 -16.77
N VAL A 200 -9.30 16.14 -15.57
CA VAL A 200 -9.20 15.24 -14.40
C VAL A 200 -10.57 14.96 -13.79
N SER A 201 -11.07 13.75 -13.97
CA SER A 201 -12.29 13.24 -13.35
C SER A 201 -11.98 12.22 -12.24
N ARG A 202 -12.85 12.19 -11.22
CA ARG A 202 -12.79 11.21 -10.16
C ARG A 202 -13.86 10.16 -10.33
N HIS A 203 -13.47 8.90 -10.42
CA HIS A 203 -14.40 7.77 -10.50
C HIS A 203 -14.35 6.92 -9.22
N SER A 204 -15.45 6.93 -8.46
CA SER A 204 -15.63 6.01 -7.34
C SER A 204 -16.35 4.75 -7.80
N PHE A 205 -15.81 3.58 -7.46
CA PHE A 205 -16.47 2.30 -7.69
C PHE A 205 -16.55 1.49 -6.40
N ASN A 206 -17.70 0.85 -6.20
CA ASN A 206 -17.83 -0.20 -5.20
C ASN A 206 -17.10 -1.43 -5.71
N PHE A 207 -16.19 -1.92 -4.88
CA PHE A 207 -15.34 -3.04 -5.20
C PHE A 207 -16.00 -4.35 -4.74
N GLU A 208 -16.49 -5.13 -5.70
CA GLU A 208 -16.99 -6.49 -5.46
C GLU A 208 -15.78 -7.41 -5.21
N SER A 209 -15.35 -7.49 -3.95
CA SER A 209 -14.28 -8.40 -3.57
C SER A 209 -14.79 -9.63 -2.85
N VAL A 210 -14.04 -10.71 -3.02
CA VAL A 210 -14.03 -11.83 -2.07
C VAL A 210 -13.41 -11.40 -0.72
N TYR A 211 -12.57 -10.36 -0.71
CA TYR A 211 -11.88 -9.85 0.48
C TYR A 211 -12.66 -8.74 1.19
N LYS A 212 -12.94 -8.91 2.48
CA LYS A 212 -13.52 -7.87 3.33
C LYS A 212 -12.42 -7.00 3.93
N PHE A 213 -12.45 -5.70 3.64
CA PHE A 213 -11.49 -4.75 4.21
C PHE A 213 -11.97 -4.19 5.55
N TYR A 214 -11.10 -4.26 6.54
CA TYR A 214 -11.31 -3.59 7.82
C TYR A 214 -11.01 -2.10 7.65
N LYS A 215 -12.03 -1.24 7.72
CA LYS A 215 -11.83 0.21 7.65
C LYS A 215 -11.34 0.73 9.00
N SER A 216 -10.34 1.62 9.00
CA SER A 216 -9.83 2.23 10.23
C SER A 216 -10.90 2.99 11.00
N SER A 217 -11.90 3.57 10.31
CA SER A 217 -13.00 4.30 10.94
C SER A 217 -14.04 3.41 11.62
N THR A 218 -13.99 2.09 11.42
CA THR A 218 -14.99 1.15 11.94
C THR A 218 -14.59 0.57 13.29
N TYR A 219 -13.32 0.67 13.69
CA TYR A 219 -12.80 0.07 14.91
C TYR A 219 -11.97 1.07 15.71
N ASN A 220 -12.60 1.73 16.67
CA ASN A 220 -11.88 2.42 17.75
C ASN A 220 -11.33 1.36 18.70
N THR A 221 -10.22 0.71 18.32
CA THR A 221 -9.57 -0.29 19.18
C THR A 221 -8.90 0.41 20.35
N THR A 222 -9.48 0.29 21.53
CA THR A 222 -8.85 0.74 22.78
C THR A 222 -7.90 -0.35 23.26
N ILE A 223 -6.59 -0.06 23.26
CA ILE A 223 -5.61 -0.94 23.90
C ILE A 223 -5.66 -0.64 25.40
N THR A 224 -6.31 -1.52 26.15
CA THR A 224 -6.35 -1.43 27.61
C THR A 224 -5.23 -2.25 28.21
N ALA A 225 -4.29 -1.59 28.88
CA ALA A 225 -3.27 -2.24 29.68
C ALA A 225 -3.75 -2.32 31.13
N PHE A 226 -4.12 -3.51 31.58
CA PHE A 226 -4.46 -3.74 32.98
C PHE A 226 -3.20 -4.08 33.76
N LYS A 227 -2.96 -3.35 34.86
CA LYS A 227 -1.94 -3.76 35.83
C LYS A 227 -2.45 -5.03 36.53
N VAL A 228 -1.76 -6.14 36.29
CA VAL A 228 -2.07 -7.42 36.94
C VAL A 228 -1.95 -7.32 38.46
N LYS A 229 -2.59 -8.24 39.17
CA LYS A 229 -2.71 -8.27 40.64
C LYS A 229 -1.36 -7.94 41.31
N PRO A 230 -1.26 -6.82 42.05
CA PRO A 230 -0.01 -6.46 42.71
C PRO A 230 0.21 -7.35 43.93
N ILE A 231 1.47 -7.70 44.20
CA ILE A 231 1.88 -8.49 45.38
C ILE A 231 1.43 -7.82 46.69
N SER A 232 1.27 -6.49 46.70
CA SER A 232 0.75 -5.74 47.85
C SER A 232 -0.64 -6.19 48.28
N PHE A 233 -1.49 -6.66 47.36
CA PHE A 233 -2.81 -7.19 47.71
C PHE A 233 -2.68 -8.48 48.51
N ASP A 234 -1.78 -9.39 48.12
CA ASP A 234 -1.55 -10.65 48.83
C ASP A 234 -0.93 -10.43 50.20
N ILE A 235 -0.01 -9.46 50.32
CA ILE A 235 0.56 -9.06 51.61
C ILE A 235 -0.51 -8.45 52.51
N PHE A 236 -1.35 -7.54 51.99
CA PHE A 236 -2.45 -6.95 52.76
C PHE A 236 -3.44 -8.02 53.24
N LEU A 237 -3.80 -8.96 52.35
CA LEU A 237 -4.69 -10.07 52.69
C LEU A 237 -4.06 -10.98 53.76
N ALA A 238 -2.77 -11.30 53.64
CA ALA A 238 -2.05 -12.09 54.63
C ALA A 238 -2.02 -11.39 56.01
N VAL A 239 -1.74 -10.08 56.05
CA VAL A 239 -1.78 -9.28 57.28
C VAL A 239 -3.18 -9.29 57.89
N ALA A 240 -4.23 -9.11 57.07
CA ALA A 240 -5.62 -9.13 57.53
C ALA A 240 -6.00 -10.49 58.12
N ILE A 241 -5.59 -11.60 57.49
CA ILE A 241 -5.82 -12.97 58.00
C ILE A 241 -5.11 -13.17 59.34
N VAL A 242 -3.84 -12.77 59.45
CA VAL A 242 -3.07 -12.89 60.71
C VAL A 242 -3.71 -12.06 61.83
N ALA A 243 -4.10 -10.81 61.54
CA ALA A 243 -4.75 -9.94 62.52
C ALA A 243 -6.10 -10.53 63.00
N TYR A 244 -6.90 -11.07 62.08
CA TYR A 244 -8.15 -11.75 62.41
C TYR A 244 -7.93 -12.95 63.34
N LEU A 245 -6.96 -13.82 63.01
CA LEU A 245 -6.64 -15.00 63.82
C LEU A 245 -6.12 -14.61 65.21
N LEU A 246 -5.31 -13.56 65.31
CA LEU A 246 -4.85 -13.03 66.60
C LEU A 246 -6.01 -12.50 67.44
N LEU A 247 -6.88 -11.67 66.87
CA LEU A 247 -8.07 -11.16 67.58
C LEU A 247 -8.98 -12.29 68.07
N LEU A 248 -9.22 -13.28 67.21
CA LEU A 248 -10.01 -14.47 67.56
C LEU A 248 -9.35 -15.24 68.72
N HIS A 249 -8.04 -15.44 68.67
CA HIS A 249 -7.28 -16.10 69.73
C HIS A 249 -7.34 -15.34 71.05
N PHE A 250 -7.14 -14.01 71.02
CA PHE A 250 -7.27 -13.15 72.21
C PHE A 250 -8.68 -13.22 72.80
N PHE A 251 -9.71 -13.18 71.96
CA PHE A 251 -11.10 -13.29 72.41
C PHE A 251 -11.39 -14.64 73.07
N LEU A 252 -10.87 -15.74 72.52
CA LEU A 252 -11.07 -17.08 73.08
C LEU A 252 -10.30 -17.31 74.39
N GLN A 253 -9.04 -16.87 74.48
CA GLN A 253 -8.22 -17.08 75.69
C GLN A 253 -8.56 -16.09 76.81
N TYR A 254 -8.77 -14.82 76.48
CA TYR A 254 -8.93 -13.75 77.46
C TYR A 254 -10.36 -13.22 77.55
N GLY A 255 -11.33 -13.77 76.78
CA GLY A 255 -12.73 -13.33 76.80
C GLY A 255 -13.40 -13.42 78.17
N GLY A 256 -12.97 -14.36 79.03
CA GLY A 256 -13.38 -14.42 80.44
C GLY A 256 -12.81 -13.27 81.27
N SER A 257 -11.52 -12.98 81.12
CA SER A 257 -10.84 -11.87 81.82
C SER A 257 -11.29 -10.49 81.33
N LEU A 258 -11.62 -10.35 80.04
CA LEU A 258 -12.19 -9.13 79.44
C LEU A 258 -13.59 -8.82 80.00
N LYS A 259 -14.41 -9.84 80.25
CA LYS A 259 -15.72 -9.69 80.90
C LYS A 259 -15.59 -9.22 82.35
N GLU A 260 -14.61 -9.74 83.08
CA GLU A 260 -14.33 -9.32 84.47
C GLU A 260 -13.70 -7.92 84.54
N LEU A 261 -12.82 -7.56 83.59
CA LEU A 261 -12.27 -6.21 83.47
C LEU A 261 -13.33 -5.17 83.07
N MET A 262 -14.27 -5.52 82.18
CA MET A 262 -15.44 -4.68 81.87
C MET A 262 -16.41 -4.53 83.06
N LYS A 263 -16.53 -5.53 83.95
CA LYS A 263 -17.26 -5.40 85.22
C LYS A 263 -16.53 -4.46 86.18
N ALA A 264 -15.21 -4.56 86.29
CA ALA A 264 -14.39 -3.74 87.18
C ALA A 264 -14.34 -2.25 86.75
N LEU A 265 -14.47 -1.97 85.45
CA LEU A 265 -14.52 -0.62 84.89
C LEU A 265 -15.92 0.02 84.88
N LYS A 266 -16.98 -0.69 85.29
CA LYS A 266 -18.29 -0.05 85.48
C LYS A 266 -18.24 0.84 86.73
N PRO A 267 -18.55 2.14 86.64
CA PRO A 267 -18.61 2.99 87.82
C PRO A 267 -19.69 2.48 88.77
N LYS A 268 -19.39 2.41 90.07
CA LYS A 268 -20.38 2.15 91.11
C LYS A 268 -21.42 3.27 91.04
N ALA A 269 -22.66 2.92 90.72
CA ALA A 269 -23.79 3.81 90.97
C ALA A 269 -23.97 3.92 92.49
N GLU A 270 -23.89 5.14 93.02
CA GLU A 270 -24.45 5.50 94.32
C GLU A 270 -25.98 5.43 94.29
#